data_AF-A0A564Z116-F1
#
_entry.id   AF-A0A564Z116-F1
#
_cell.length_a   1.000
_cell.length_b   1.000
_cell.length_c   1.000
_cell.angle_alpha   90.00
_cell.angle_beta   90.00
_cell.angle_gamma   90.00
#
_symmetry.space_group_name_H-M   'P 1'
#
loop_
_entity.id
_entity.type
_entity.pdbx_description
1 polymer ?
#
loop_
_entity_poly.entity_id
_entity_poly.type
_entity_poly.pdbx_seq_one_letter_code
_entity_poly.pdbx_strand_id
1 'polypeptide(L)'
;MKYLLVTGGVISGIGKGIVSSSIGAIMKANGWVVTCIKIDPYLNIDAGTFSPYEHGEVYVLDDGSEVDLDLGNYERYINVTLTKDHNITTGKIYEHVAQRERRGEYLGKTVQVVPHITDAIQEWVIRVAERPVDASNRVPELCLIELGGTIGDIESMPFVEAFRQLQYRVGPKNFCCVHVSLVPNLYCRRAKNKTNSTLMAAIHWVLVMDYSSMSSRFTRVLKESMTPSFHANYFPFSHTFYLLPAFQHSRERFIIRTPPPNRILFLT
;
A
#
# COMPACT_ATOMS: atom_id res chain seq x y z
N MET A 1 -7.41 -2.98 17.22
CA MET A 1 -6.78 -2.95 15.89
C MET A 1 -7.80 -2.60 14.81
N LYS A 2 -7.44 -1.69 13.90
CA LYS A 2 -8.13 -1.42 12.63
C LYS A 2 -7.21 -1.83 11.48
N TYR A 3 -7.78 -2.33 10.40
CA TYR A 3 -7.04 -2.72 9.20
C TYR A 3 -7.51 -1.87 8.03
N LEU A 4 -6.58 -1.30 7.28
CA LEU A 4 -6.86 -0.61 6.03
C LEU A 4 -6.01 -1.25 4.94
N LEU A 5 -6.70 -1.97 4.06
CA LEU A 5 -6.12 -2.66 2.91
C LEU A 5 -6.07 -1.70 1.71
N VAL A 6 -4.88 -1.48 1.17
CA VAL A 6 -4.63 -0.73 -0.07
C VAL A 6 -4.36 -1.72 -1.19
N THR A 7 -5.12 -1.62 -2.27
CA THR A 7 -5.01 -2.51 -3.44
C THR A 7 -4.91 -1.72 -4.73
N GLY A 8 -4.34 -2.31 -5.78
CA GLY A 8 -4.18 -1.66 -7.09
C GLY A 8 -4.93 -2.37 -8.19
N GLY A 9 -5.42 -1.59 -9.16
CA GLY A 9 -6.00 -2.09 -10.40
C GLY A 9 -5.28 -1.56 -11.63
N VAL A 10 -5.54 -2.18 -12.78
CA VAL A 10 -5.11 -1.78 -14.13
C VAL A 10 -3.62 -1.99 -14.42
N ILE A 11 -2.72 -1.41 -13.63
CA ILE A 11 -1.27 -1.49 -13.86
C ILE A 11 -0.50 -1.54 -12.54
N SER A 12 0.58 -2.33 -12.51
CA SER A 12 1.54 -2.29 -11.40
C SER A 12 2.34 -0.98 -11.40
N GLY A 13 2.92 -0.61 -10.26
CA GLY A 13 3.71 0.63 -10.14
C GLY A 13 2.89 1.91 -10.26
N ILE A 14 1.56 1.81 -10.19
CA ILE A 14 0.69 2.98 -10.29
C ILE A 14 1.11 4.02 -9.23
N GLY A 15 1.43 3.58 -8.00
CA GLY A 15 1.84 4.43 -6.86
C GLY A 15 1.11 4.13 -5.55
N LYS A 16 0.78 2.84 -5.32
CA LYS A 16 0.14 2.35 -4.09
C LYS A 16 0.95 2.74 -2.85
N GLY A 17 2.28 2.54 -2.89
CA GLY A 17 3.22 2.90 -1.83
C GLY A 17 3.08 4.34 -1.35
N ILE A 18 2.90 5.29 -2.28
CA ILE A 18 2.75 6.71 -1.95
C ILE A 18 1.41 6.97 -1.24
N VAL A 19 0.33 6.36 -1.74
CA VAL A 19 -1.02 6.49 -1.15
C VAL A 19 -1.03 5.89 0.26
N SER A 20 -0.51 4.67 0.42
CA SER A 20 -0.35 3.97 1.71
C SER A 20 0.45 4.82 2.69
N SER A 21 1.63 5.31 2.28
CA SER A 21 2.51 6.14 3.10
C SER A 21 1.85 7.45 3.54
N SER A 22 1.14 8.10 2.62
CA SER A 22 0.44 9.37 2.90
C SER A 22 -0.69 9.19 3.91
N ILE A 23 -1.49 8.12 3.76
CA ILE A 23 -2.54 7.78 4.75
C ILE A 23 -1.91 7.54 6.13
N GLY A 24 -0.80 6.82 6.19
CA GLY A 24 -0.09 6.55 7.43
C GLY A 24 0.41 7.81 8.11
N ALA A 25 1.06 8.70 7.36
CA ALA A 25 1.56 9.98 7.86
C ALA A 25 0.43 10.85 8.43
N ILE A 26 -0.70 10.96 7.70
CA ILE A 26 -1.89 11.70 8.16
C ILE A 26 -2.44 11.12 9.46
N MET A 27 -2.61 9.80 9.51
CA MET A 27 -3.16 9.12 10.69
C MET A 27 -2.27 9.33 11.90
N LYS A 28 -0.96 9.20 11.72
CA LYS A 28 0.02 9.45 12.78
C LYS A 28 0.01 10.91 13.25
N ALA A 29 -0.08 11.88 12.33
CA ALA A 29 -0.24 13.29 12.67
C ALA A 29 -1.53 13.57 13.48
N ASN A 30 -2.56 12.73 13.33
CA ASN A 30 -3.79 12.75 14.11
C ASN A 30 -3.74 11.91 15.41
N GLY A 31 -2.54 11.51 15.83
CA GLY A 31 -2.28 10.86 17.12
C GLY A 31 -2.53 9.35 17.15
N TRP A 32 -2.74 8.70 16.01
CA TRP A 32 -2.85 7.24 15.92
C TRP A 32 -1.48 6.57 15.96
N VAL A 33 -1.39 5.42 16.63
CA VAL A 33 -0.23 4.52 16.46
C VAL A 33 -0.46 3.67 15.22
N VAL A 34 0.41 3.82 14.22
CA VAL A 34 0.26 3.20 12.89
C VAL A 34 1.41 2.23 12.64
N THR A 35 1.08 1.03 12.16
CA THR A 35 2.04 0.07 11.58
C THR A 35 1.67 -0.22 10.13
N CYS A 36 2.60 -0.79 9.37
CA CYS A 36 2.47 -1.05 7.94
C CYS A 36 2.97 -2.45 7.59
N ILE A 37 2.24 -3.14 6.71
CA ILE A 37 2.61 -4.42 6.15
C ILE A 37 2.59 -4.28 4.63
N LYS A 38 3.71 -4.62 3.98
CA LYS A 38 3.79 -4.80 2.53
C LYS A 38 3.61 -6.26 2.20
N ILE A 39 2.77 -6.53 1.21
CA ILE A 39 2.60 -7.86 0.65
C ILE A 39 3.05 -7.85 -0.80
N ASP A 40 4.00 -8.70 -1.13
CA ASP A 40 4.48 -8.89 -2.48
C ASP A 40 4.11 -10.28 -2.99
N PRO A 41 3.27 -10.37 -4.04
CA PRO A 41 2.75 -11.66 -4.47
C PRO A 41 3.76 -12.53 -5.24
N TYR A 42 5.04 -12.15 -5.30
CA TYR A 42 6.11 -12.97 -5.90
C TYR A 42 6.56 -14.14 -5.01
N LEU A 43 7.20 -15.14 -5.63
CA LEU A 43 7.61 -16.40 -4.99
C LEU A 43 8.95 -16.32 -4.23
N ASN A 44 9.76 -15.29 -4.43
CA ASN A 44 10.97 -15.07 -3.64
C ASN A 44 10.63 -14.93 -2.15
N ILE A 45 11.46 -15.46 -1.26
CA ILE A 45 11.23 -15.41 0.20
C ILE A 45 11.49 -13.98 0.74
N ASP A 46 12.47 -13.31 0.15
CA ASP A 46 12.90 -11.95 0.47
C ASP A 46 13.40 -11.26 -0.81
N ALA A 47 13.81 -10.00 -0.67
CA ALA A 47 14.29 -9.22 -1.81
C ALA A 47 15.76 -9.51 -2.17
N GLY A 48 16.49 -10.30 -1.37
CA GLY A 48 17.94 -10.44 -1.47
C GLY A 48 18.43 -11.16 -2.72
N THR A 49 17.55 -11.93 -3.35
CA THR A 49 17.85 -12.67 -4.58
C THR A 49 17.48 -11.92 -5.85
N PHE A 50 16.86 -10.73 -5.76
CA PHE A 50 16.54 -9.94 -6.94
C PHE A 50 17.80 -9.30 -7.54
N SER A 51 17.79 -9.22 -8.87
CA SER A 51 18.67 -8.29 -9.57
C SER A 51 18.17 -6.86 -9.34
N PRO A 52 19.00 -5.94 -8.82
CA PRO A 52 18.60 -4.54 -8.63
C PRO A 52 18.18 -3.83 -9.92
N TYR A 53 18.62 -4.35 -11.07
CA TYR A 53 18.26 -3.82 -12.38
C TYR A 53 16.86 -4.20 -12.85
N GLU A 54 16.31 -5.31 -12.34
CA GLU A 54 15.02 -5.84 -12.78
C GLU A 54 13.88 -5.44 -11.86
N HIS A 55 14.11 -5.48 -10.54
CA HIS A 55 13.08 -5.25 -9.53
C HIS A 55 13.27 -3.94 -8.74
N GLY A 56 14.29 -3.17 -9.09
CA GLY A 56 14.67 -1.95 -8.37
C GLY A 56 15.56 -2.21 -7.17
N GLU A 57 15.88 -1.14 -6.45
CA GLU A 57 16.77 -1.20 -5.29
C GLU A 57 16.18 -2.06 -4.17
N VAL A 58 17.03 -2.83 -3.51
CA VAL A 58 16.69 -3.56 -2.28
C VAL A 58 16.88 -2.61 -1.09
N TYR A 59 15.92 -2.59 -0.17
CA TYR A 59 16.02 -1.83 1.07
C TYR A 59 16.46 -2.74 2.21
N VAL A 60 17.33 -2.25 3.08
CA VAL A 60 17.81 -3.00 4.25
C VAL A 60 17.25 -2.36 5.51
N LEU A 61 16.48 -3.12 6.30
CA LEU A 61 15.91 -2.68 7.57
C LEU A 61 16.95 -2.70 8.70
N ASP A 62 16.63 -2.05 9.83
CA ASP A 62 17.48 -2.02 11.03
C ASP A 62 17.80 -3.42 11.59
N ASP A 63 16.93 -4.42 11.34
CA ASP A 63 17.17 -5.82 11.72
C ASP A 63 18.07 -6.61 10.76
N GLY A 64 18.61 -5.94 9.73
CA GLY A 64 19.50 -6.49 8.72
C GLY A 64 18.78 -7.26 7.61
N SER A 65 17.46 -7.24 7.55
CA SER A 65 16.71 -7.92 6.50
C SER A 65 16.62 -7.12 5.20
N GLU A 66 16.74 -7.85 4.09
CA GLU A 66 16.62 -7.34 2.73
C GLU A 66 15.16 -7.42 2.26
N VAL A 67 14.54 -6.27 2.03
CA VAL A 67 13.10 -6.12 1.76
C VAL A 67 12.84 -5.23 0.55
N ASP A 68 11.59 -5.20 0.10
CA ASP A 68 11.12 -4.30 -0.95
C ASP A 68 11.31 -2.82 -0.59
N LEU A 69 11.60 -2.00 -1.60
CA LEU A 69 11.85 -0.56 -1.46
C LEU A 69 10.69 0.22 -0.82
N ASP A 70 9.45 -0.27 -0.96
CA ASP A 70 8.29 0.39 -0.38
C ASP A 70 8.35 0.43 1.15
N LEU A 71 9.02 -0.52 1.81
CA LEU A 71 9.18 -0.47 3.27
C LEU A 71 10.00 0.75 3.71
N GLY A 72 11.04 1.12 2.97
CA GLY A 72 11.80 2.33 3.23
C GLY A 72 10.99 3.61 3.02
N ASN A 73 9.97 3.59 2.16
CA ASN A 73 9.02 4.70 2.05
C ASN A 73 8.16 4.80 3.31
N TYR A 74 7.67 3.68 3.84
CA TYR A 74 6.88 3.69 5.08
C TYR A 74 7.68 4.18 6.28
N GLU A 75 8.92 3.70 6.47
CA GLU A 75 9.77 4.14 7.58
C GLU A 75 10.03 5.64 7.52
N ARG A 76 10.30 6.19 6.32
CA ARG A 76 10.57 7.63 6.12
C ARG A 76 9.33 8.51 6.29
N TYR A 77 8.19 8.13 5.72
CA TYR A 77 6.98 8.97 5.75
C TYR A 77 6.19 8.85 7.05
N ILE A 78 6.15 7.65 7.63
CA ILE A 78 5.37 7.36 8.84
C ILE A 78 6.28 7.44 10.07
N ASN A 79 7.61 7.51 9.93
CA ASN A 79 8.56 7.59 11.03
C ASN A 79 8.42 6.42 12.01
N VAL A 80 8.50 5.20 11.48
CA VAL A 80 8.39 3.93 12.22
C VAL A 80 9.58 3.03 11.88
N THR A 81 9.91 2.10 12.77
CA THR A 81 10.92 1.06 12.53
C THR A 81 10.22 -0.26 12.29
N LEU A 82 10.32 -0.76 11.07
CA LEU A 82 9.76 -2.02 10.64
C LEU A 82 10.79 -3.14 10.81
N THR A 83 10.33 -4.37 10.65
CA THR A 83 11.15 -5.58 10.73
C THR A 83 10.81 -6.48 9.56
N LYS A 84 11.62 -7.50 9.31
CA LYS A 84 11.42 -8.48 8.23
C LYS A 84 10.01 -9.04 8.13
N ASP A 85 9.29 -9.14 9.25
CA ASP A 85 7.95 -9.72 9.30
C ASP A 85 6.86 -8.78 8.72
N HIS A 86 7.17 -7.50 8.53
CA HIS A 86 6.31 -6.51 7.87
C HIS A 86 6.36 -6.62 6.34
N ASN A 87 7.33 -7.35 5.79
CA ASN A 87 7.31 -7.78 4.39
C ASN A 87 6.84 -9.24 4.31
N ILE A 88 5.71 -9.45 3.64
CA ILE A 88 5.12 -10.76 3.39
C ILE A 88 5.26 -11.04 1.90
N THR A 89 5.81 -12.19 1.56
CA THR A 89 5.88 -12.66 0.17
C THR A 89 5.12 -13.97 0.02
N THR A 90 4.72 -14.32 -1.21
CA THR A 90 4.13 -15.65 -1.47
C THR A 90 5.10 -16.75 -1.06
N GLY A 91 6.39 -16.60 -1.41
CA GLY A 91 7.44 -17.55 -1.05
C GLY A 91 7.51 -17.83 0.44
N LYS A 92 7.54 -16.76 1.24
CA LYS A 92 7.65 -16.83 2.70
C LYS A 92 6.45 -17.52 3.37
N ILE A 93 5.24 -17.23 2.88
CA ILE A 93 4.02 -17.89 3.39
C ILE A 93 3.99 -19.37 3.01
N TYR A 94 4.35 -19.70 1.77
CA TYR A 94 4.35 -21.07 1.29
C TYR A 94 5.41 -21.91 2.01
N GLU A 95 6.60 -21.36 2.21
CA GLU A 95 7.65 -21.99 3.01
C GLU A 95 7.16 -22.23 4.44
N HIS A 96 6.54 -21.23 5.07
CA HIS A 96 6.01 -21.36 6.43
C HIS A 96 5.00 -22.52 6.55
N VAL A 97 4.05 -22.61 5.62
CA VAL A 97 3.03 -23.67 5.60
C VAL A 97 3.66 -25.04 5.27
N ALA A 98 4.58 -25.10 4.31
CA ALA A 98 5.29 -26.33 3.97
C ALA A 98 6.11 -26.87 5.16
N GLN A 99 6.77 -25.99 5.91
CA GLN A 99 7.52 -26.40 7.10
C GLN A 99 6.60 -26.91 8.23
N ARG A 100 5.41 -26.30 8.42
CA ARG A 100 4.40 -26.79 9.39
C ARG A 100 3.89 -28.17 9.01
N GLU A 101 3.68 -28.41 7.71
CA GLU A 101 3.31 -29.72 7.19
C GLU A 101 4.36 -30.78 7.52
N ARG A 102 5.64 -30.50 7.25
CA ARG A 102 6.75 -31.42 7.55
C ARG A 102 6.94 -31.71 9.02
N ARG A 103 6.56 -30.79 9.91
CA ARG A 103 6.52 -31.01 11.36
C ARG A 103 5.31 -31.82 11.84
N GLY A 104 4.39 -32.18 10.94
CA GLY A 104 3.19 -32.95 11.27
C GLY A 104 2.07 -32.12 11.91
N GLU A 105 2.12 -30.79 11.82
CA GLU A 105 1.12 -29.92 12.47
C GLU A 105 -0.28 -30.07 11.88
N TYR A 106 -0.39 -30.54 10.63
CA TYR A 106 -1.67 -30.82 9.97
C TYR A 106 -2.17 -32.27 10.16
N LEU A 107 -1.55 -33.05 11.06
CA LEU A 107 -1.99 -34.39 11.44
C LEU A 107 -2.17 -35.36 10.25
N GLY A 108 -1.29 -35.25 9.24
CA GLY A 108 -1.32 -36.07 8.02
C GLY A 108 -2.47 -35.75 7.05
N LYS A 109 -3.24 -34.69 7.29
CA LYS A 109 -4.30 -34.24 6.38
C LYS A 109 -3.73 -33.47 5.19
N THR A 110 -4.50 -33.40 4.10
CA THR A 110 -4.13 -32.64 2.90
C THR A 110 -4.04 -31.15 3.18
N VAL A 111 -2.89 -30.56 2.85
CA VAL A 111 -2.68 -29.11 2.89
C VAL A 111 -3.10 -28.51 1.55
N GLN A 112 -3.83 -27.40 1.60
CA GLN A 112 -4.49 -26.75 0.47
C GLN A 112 -4.38 -25.23 0.60
N VAL A 113 -4.54 -24.49 -0.50
CA VAL A 113 -4.54 -23.02 -0.50
C VAL A 113 -5.60 -22.48 0.45
N VAL A 114 -6.84 -22.95 0.33
CA VAL A 114 -7.91 -22.68 1.30
C VAL A 114 -8.16 -23.97 2.09
N PRO A 115 -8.10 -23.95 3.44
CA PRO A 115 -7.90 -22.78 4.28
C PRO A 115 -6.43 -22.49 4.65
N HIS A 116 -5.48 -23.40 4.43
CA HIS A 116 -4.17 -23.36 5.10
C HIS A 116 -3.30 -22.15 4.73
N ILE A 117 -3.23 -21.77 3.45
CA ILE A 117 -2.48 -20.58 3.01
C ILE A 117 -3.23 -19.31 3.44
N THR A 118 -4.55 -19.27 3.26
CA THR A 118 -5.36 -18.10 3.64
C THR A 118 -5.35 -17.84 5.15
N ASP A 119 -5.34 -18.90 5.96
CA ASP A 119 -5.24 -18.81 7.42
C ASP A 119 -3.84 -18.35 7.83
N ALA A 120 -2.79 -18.89 7.22
CA ALA A 120 -1.41 -18.47 7.49
C ALA A 120 -1.19 -16.98 7.18
N ILE A 121 -1.76 -16.45 6.09
CA ILE A 121 -1.72 -15.02 5.77
C ILE A 121 -2.42 -14.20 6.87
N GLN A 122 -3.63 -14.61 7.28
CA GLN A 122 -4.39 -13.91 8.32
C GLN A 122 -3.66 -13.93 9.68
N GLU A 123 -3.16 -15.09 10.09
CA GLU A 123 -2.38 -15.27 11.32
C GLU A 123 -1.14 -14.38 11.32
N TRP A 124 -0.43 -14.32 10.18
CA TRP A 124 0.75 -13.48 10.04
C TRP A 124 0.42 -11.99 10.18
N VAL A 125 -0.59 -11.52 9.45
CA VAL A 125 -1.02 -10.11 9.47
C VAL A 125 -1.45 -9.69 10.87
N ILE A 126 -2.29 -10.49 11.54
CA ILE A 126 -2.77 -10.17 12.90
C ILE A 126 -1.59 -10.08 13.88
N ARG A 127 -0.69 -11.07 13.84
CA ARG A 127 0.48 -11.13 14.74
C ARG A 127 1.41 -9.93 14.53
N VAL A 128 1.66 -9.54 13.28
CA VAL A 128 2.58 -8.44 12.96
C VAL A 128 1.93 -7.08 13.24
N ALA A 129 0.63 -6.95 12.98
CA ALA A 129 -0.11 -5.71 13.26
C ALA A 129 -0.03 -5.30 14.74
N GLU A 130 0.08 -6.26 15.67
CA GLU A 130 0.13 -5.99 17.11
C GLU A 130 1.54 -5.63 17.62
N ARG A 131 2.58 -5.74 16.78
CA ARG A 131 3.95 -5.42 17.19
C ARG A 131 4.16 -3.91 17.30
N PRO A 132 4.73 -3.40 18.41
CA PRO A 132 5.16 -2.02 18.48
C PRO A 132 6.24 -1.71 17.44
N VAL A 133 6.13 -0.56 16.78
CA VAL A 133 7.02 -0.11 15.69
C VAL A 133 7.62 1.28 15.93
N ASP A 134 7.42 1.84 17.12
CA ASP A 134 7.98 3.13 17.51
C ASP A 134 8.40 3.16 18.98
N ALA A 135 9.10 4.23 19.36
CA ALA A 135 9.60 4.43 20.72
C ALA A 135 8.49 4.51 21.80
N SER A 136 7.22 4.66 21.42
CA SER A 136 6.11 4.65 22.38
C SER A 136 5.85 3.26 22.95
N ASN A 137 6.36 2.21 22.30
CA ASN A 137 6.16 0.79 22.66
C ASN A 137 4.69 0.40 22.82
N ARG A 138 3.77 1.17 22.22
CA ARG A 138 2.34 0.92 22.24
C ARG A 138 1.97 -0.04 21.12
N VAL A 139 0.98 -0.87 21.37
CA VAL A 139 0.35 -1.69 20.33
C VAL A 139 -0.28 -0.75 19.29
N PRO A 140 -0.02 -0.95 17.99
CA PRO A 140 -0.64 -0.15 16.94
C PRO A 140 -2.18 -0.18 17.00
N GLU A 141 -2.79 0.96 16.67
CA GLU A 141 -4.24 1.08 16.58
C GLU A 141 -4.73 0.85 15.14
N LEU A 142 -3.87 1.15 14.16
CA LEU A 142 -4.10 1.00 12.73
C LEU A 142 -2.94 0.21 12.08
N CYS A 143 -3.30 -0.85 11.36
CA CYS A 143 -2.41 -1.55 10.44
C CYS A 143 -2.79 -1.20 9.00
N LEU A 144 -1.88 -0.52 8.30
CA LEU A 144 -1.96 -0.33 6.85
C LEU A 144 -1.40 -1.58 6.18
N ILE A 145 -2.15 -2.14 5.24
CA ILE A 145 -1.73 -3.32 4.49
C ILE A 145 -1.72 -2.92 3.03
N GLU A 146 -0.56 -2.93 2.40
CA GLU A 146 -0.47 -2.78 0.95
C GLU A 146 -0.36 -4.14 0.29
N LEU A 147 -1.32 -4.45 -0.59
CA LEU A 147 -1.21 -5.58 -1.51
C LEU A 147 -0.53 -5.10 -2.81
N GLY A 148 0.70 -5.58 -3.00
CA GLY A 148 1.47 -5.49 -4.24
C GLY A 148 0.78 -6.19 -5.42
N GLY A 149 1.33 -6.01 -6.62
CA GLY A 149 0.72 -6.52 -7.84
C GLY A 149 -0.59 -5.80 -8.22
N THR A 150 -1.38 -6.45 -9.07
CA THR A 150 -2.67 -5.96 -9.54
C THR A 150 -3.79 -6.93 -9.14
N ILE A 151 -4.90 -6.42 -8.62
CA ILE A 151 -6.09 -7.25 -8.41
C ILE A 151 -6.55 -7.82 -9.75
N GLY A 152 -6.77 -9.12 -9.78
CA GLY A 152 -7.17 -9.87 -10.97
C GLY A 152 -6.09 -10.87 -11.41
N ASP A 153 -4.84 -10.63 -11.02
CA ASP A 153 -3.75 -11.56 -11.28
C ASP A 153 -3.84 -12.79 -10.38
N ILE A 154 -3.46 -13.96 -10.91
CA ILE A 154 -3.52 -15.26 -10.22
C ILE A 154 -2.72 -15.22 -8.91
N GLU A 155 -1.58 -14.54 -8.93
CA GLU A 155 -0.68 -14.38 -7.79
C GLU A 155 -1.36 -13.69 -6.58
N SER A 156 -2.34 -12.82 -6.82
CA SER A 156 -3.03 -12.07 -5.78
C SER A 156 -4.24 -12.82 -5.20
N MET A 157 -4.72 -13.89 -5.86
CA MET A 157 -5.94 -14.60 -5.47
C MET A 157 -5.92 -15.11 -4.01
N PRO A 158 -4.84 -15.76 -3.51
CA PRO A 158 -4.79 -16.21 -2.12
C PRO A 158 -4.89 -15.06 -1.11
N PHE A 159 -4.26 -13.92 -1.39
CA PHE A 159 -4.30 -12.75 -0.51
C PHE A 159 -5.68 -12.09 -0.50
N VAL A 160 -6.31 -11.94 -1.67
CA VAL A 160 -7.66 -11.39 -1.77
C VAL A 160 -8.65 -12.25 -0.98
N GLU A 161 -8.57 -13.58 -1.10
CA GLU A 161 -9.44 -14.47 -0.33
C GLU A 161 -9.14 -14.41 1.18
N ALA A 162 -7.86 -14.37 1.58
CA ALA A 162 -7.46 -14.21 2.97
C ALA A 162 -8.01 -12.91 3.58
N PHE A 163 -7.98 -11.79 2.84
CA PHE A 163 -8.52 -10.52 3.32
C PHE A 163 -10.03 -10.45 3.33
N ARG A 164 -10.69 -11.11 2.37
CA ARG A 164 -12.14 -11.28 2.39
C ARG A 164 -12.56 -12.01 3.67
N GLN A 165 -11.88 -13.11 4.02
CA GLN A 165 -12.12 -13.85 5.27
C GLN A 165 -11.79 -13.00 6.51
N LEU A 166 -10.66 -12.28 6.47
CA LEU A 166 -10.25 -11.40 7.57
C LEU A 166 -11.29 -10.34 7.88
N GLN A 167 -11.86 -9.69 6.85
CA GLN A 167 -12.91 -8.70 6.98
C GLN A 167 -14.12 -9.25 7.76
N TYR A 168 -14.55 -10.49 7.47
CA TYR A 168 -15.62 -11.14 8.23
C TYR A 168 -15.20 -11.45 9.67
N ARG A 169 -13.97 -11.93 9.87
CA ARG A 169 -13.43 -12.30 11.18
C ARG A 169 -13.29 -11.11 12.14
N VAL A 170 -12.74 -9.98 11.66
CA VAL A 170 -12.55 -8.77 12.49
C VAL A 170 -13.81 -7.90 12.55
N GLY A 171 -14.75 -8.13 11.64
CA GLY A 171 -15.98 -7.38 11.51
C GLY A 171 -15.82 -6.09 10.69
N PRO A 172 -16.91 -5.62 10.07
CA PRO A 172 -16.87 -4.54 9.08
C PRO A 172 -16.47 -3.18 9.69
N LYS A 173 -16.66 -2.98 11.01
CA LYS A 173 -16.19 -1.78 11.75
C LYS A 173 -14.68 -1.67 11.89
N ASN A 174 -13.94 -2.75 11.61
CA ASN A 174 -12.51 -2.87 11.86
C ASN A 174 -11.69 -3.06 10.59
N PHE A 175 -12.32 -3.16 9.42
CA PHE A 175 -11.65 -3.40 8.14
C PHE A 175 -12.13 -2.39 7.09
N CYS A 176 -11.20 -1.82 6.34
CA CYS A 176 -11.46 -0.89 5.24
C CYS A 176 -10.65 -1.27 4.03
N CYS A 177 -11.22 -1.10 2.84
CA CYS A 177 -10.51 -1.28 1.59
C CYS A 177 -10.40 0.04 0.84
N VAL A 178 -9.20 0.31 0.35
CA VAL A 178 -8.83 1.42 -0.50
C VAL A 178 -8.31 0.84 -1.80
N HIS A 179 -9.04 1.05 -2.89
CA HIS A 179 -8.64 0.59 -4.20
C HIS A 179 -8.12 1.76 -5.03
N VAL A 180 -6.90 1.61 -5.54
CA VAL A 180 -6.24 2.62 -6.36
C VAL A 180 -6.24 2.14 -7.81
N SER A 181 -6.88 2.92 -8.68
CA SER A 181 -7.07 2.56 -10.09
C SER A 181 -6.62 3.68 -11.03
N LEU A 182 -6.20 3.29 -12.23
CA LEU A 182 -5.82 4.19 -13.31
C LEU A 182 -7.04 4.52 -14.16
N VAL A 183 -7.34 5.81 -14.30
CA VAL A 183 -8.26 6.30 -15.33
C VAL A 183 -7.44 6.91 -16.46
N PRO A 184 -7.35 6.25 -17.63
CA PRO A 184 -6.66 6.82 -18.77
C PRO A 184 -7.46 8.00 -19.31
N ASN A 185 -6.83 9.18 -19.43
CA ASN A 185 -7.43 10.30 -20.13
C ASN A 185 -7.18 10.18 -21.63
N LEU A 186 -8.23 9.88 -22.40
CA LEU A 186 -8.17 9.84 -23.86
C LEU A 186 -8.28 11.26 -24.43
N TYR A 187 -7.19 12.02 -24.40
CA TYR A 187 -7.10 13.27 -25.15
C TYR A 187 -6.78 12.99 -26.62
N CYS A 188 -7.81 12.74 -27.43
CA CYS A 188 -7.68 12.70 -28.89
C CYS A 188 -7.48 14.12 -29.43
N ARG A 189 -6.22 14.57 -29.55
CA ARG A 189 -5.93 15.75 -30.40
C ARG A 189 -6.06 15.30 -31.85
N ARG A 190 -7.17 15.69 -32.51
CA ARG A 190 -7.40 15.42 -33.94
C ARG A 190 -6.32 16.15 -34.74
N ALA A 191 -5.18 15.49 -34.97
CA ALA A 191 -4.11 16.00 -35.79
C ALA A 191 -4.64 16.13 -37.22
N LYS A 192 -4.66 17.36 -37.75
CA LYS A 192 -5.13 17.64 -39.11
C LYS A 192 -4.21 17.08 -40.20
N ASN A 193 -3.06 16.50 -39.87
CA ASN A 193 -2.13 15.92 -40.84
C ASN A 193 -1.79 14.48 -40.46
N LYS A 194 -2.07 13.54 -41.36
CA LYS A 194 -1.65 12.13 -41.33
C LYS A 194 -0.12 12.05 -41.27
N THR A 195 0.45 11.54 -40.17
CA THR A 195 1.29 10.30 -40.14
C THR A 195 1.93 9.96 -38.79
N ASN A 196 1.83 10.73 -37.71
CA ASN A 196 2.27 10.25 -36.38
C ASN A 196 1.42 10.87 -35.27
N SER A 197 0.36 10.17 -34.83
CA SER A 197 -0.39 10.54 -33.63
C SER A 197 0.31 9.99 -32.40
N THR A 198 1.22 10.77 -31.79
CA THR A 198 1.73 10.45 -30.45
C THR A 198 0.60 10.65 -29.45
N LEU A 199 0.08 9.56 -28.88
CA LEU A 199 -0.86 9.59 -27.75
C LEU A 199 -0.12 10.16 -26.54
N MET A 200 -0.37 11.43 -26.20
CA MET A 200 0.00 11.98 -24.90
C MET A 200 -1.14 11.65 -23.93
N ALA A 201 -1.06 10.49 -23.28
CA ALA A 201 -2.00 10.10 -22.23
C ALA A 201 -1.67 10.89 -20.95
N ALA A 202 -2.60 11.70 -20.46
CA ALA A 202 -2.57 12.13 -19.07
C ALA A 202 -3.07 10.97 -18.20
N ILE A 203 -2.26 10.56 -17.23
CA ILE A 203 -2.53 9.46 -16.29
C ILE A 203 -3.25 10.05 -15.08
N HIS A 204 -4.43 9.52 -14.74
CA HIS A 204 -5.21 9.98 -13.58
C HIS A 204 -5.51 8.85 -12.60
N TRP A 205 -5.60 9.21 -11.32
CA TRP A 205 -5.87 8.28 -10.24
C TRP A 205 -7.30 8.36 -9.75
N VAL A 206 -7.94 7.22 -9.55
CA VAL A 206 -9.20 7.12 -8.82
C VAL A 206 -8.97 6.28 -7.57
N LEU A 207 -9.39 6.85 -6.44
CA LEU A 207 -9.40 6.20 -5.15
C LEU A 207 -10.83 5.79 -4.82
N VAL A 208 -11.11 4.49 -4.78
CA VAL A 208 -12.40 3.97 -4.30
C VAL A 208 -12.21 3.51 -2.87
N MET A 209 -12.98 4.09 -1.95
CA MET A 209 -12.88 3.78 -0.51
C MET A 209 -14.24 3.34 0.00
N ASP A 210 -14.29 2.17 0.63
CA ASP A 210 -15.50 1.69 1.31
C ASP A 210 -15.48 2.10 2.78
N TYR A 211 -16.30 3.09 3.12
CA TYR A 211 -16.49 3.62 4.48
C TYR A 211 -17.75 3.10 5.17
N SER A 212 -18.55 2.27 4.50
CA SER A 212 -19.95 2.00 4.85
C SER A 212 -20.16 1.49 6.29
N SER A 213 -19.10 0.99 6.92
CA SER A 213 -19.17 0.32 8.21
C SER A 213 -18.16 0.78 9.26
N MET A 214 -17.30 1.77 8.99
CA MET A 214 -16.21 2.15 9.92
C MET A 214 -16.62 3.08 11.08
N SER A 215 -15.82 3.07 12.16
CA SER A 215 -15.98 3.94 13.35
C SER A 215 -15.94 5.43 13.00
N SER A 216 -16.76 6.23 13.68
CA SER A 216 -16.94 7.67 13.40
C SER A 216 -15.64 8.47 13.48
N ARG A 217 -14.76 8.22 14.46
CA ARG A 217 -13.48 8.95 14.59
C ARG A 217 -12.53 8.67 13.43
N PHE A 218 -12.39 7.40 13.04
CA PHE A 218 -11.51 6.98 11.95
C PHE A 218 -12.00 7.52 10.60
N THR A 219 -13.29 7.29 10.33
CA THR A 219 -13.95 7.79 9.12
C THR A 219 -13.90 9.31 9.03
N ARG A 220 -14.02 10.02 10.17
CA ARG A 220 -13.90 11.48 10.20
C ARG A 220 -12.51 11.95 9.81
N VAL A 221 -11.45 11.39 10.41
CA VAL A 221 -10.06 11.75 10.08
C VAL A 221 -9.79 11.53 8.58
N LEU A 222 -10.20 10.39 8.03
CA LEU A 222 -10.05 10.14 6.60
C LEU A 222 -10.86 11.11 5.73
N LYS A 223 -12.13 11.36 6.05
CA LYS A 223 -12.98 12.29 5.29
C LYS A 223 -12.54 13.75 5.38
N GLU A 224 -11.99 14.18 6.51
CA GLU A 224 -11.50 15.55 6.70
C GLU A 224 -10.14 15.76 6.02
N SER A 225 -9.27 14.75 6.08
CA SER A 225 -7.92 14.81 5.49
C SER A 225 -7.91 14.50 3.99
N MET A 226 -8.85 13.66 3.54
CA MET A 226 -9.11 13.39 2.14
C MET A 226 -10.34 14.18 1.74
N THR A 227 -10.11 15.42 1.30
CA THR A 227 -11.17 16.36 0.84
C THR A 227 -12.28 15.68 0.02
N PRO A 228 -13.50 16.25 -0.05
CA PRO A 228 -14.55 15.82 -1.00
C PRO A 228 -14.07 15.70 -2.46
N SER A 229 -12.93 16.34 -2.77
CA SER A 229 -12.19 16.26 -4.03
C SER A 229 -11.63 14.87 -4.37
N PHE A 230 -11.51 13.95 -3.41
CA PHE A 230 -11.05 12.56 -3.66
C PHE A 230 -12.12 11.66 -4.28
N HIS A 231 -13.39 12.09 -4.31
CA HIS A 231 -14.47 11.29 -4.90
C HIS A 231 -14.44 11.23 -6.44
N ALA A 232 -13.69 12.13 -7.11
CA ALA A 232 -13.42 12.08 -8.55
C ALA A 232 -12.52 13.25 -9.04
N ASN A 233 -11.29 13.45 -8.52
CA ASN A 233 -10.36 14.40 -9.15
C ASN A 233 -8.90 13.93 -9.26
N TYR A 234 -8.47 13.85 -10.51
CA TYR A 234 -7.26 14.38 -11.17
C TYR A 234 -6.09 14.88 -10.28
N PHE A 235 -5.11 14.00 -10.05
CA PHE A 235 -3.77 14.43 -9.63
C PHE A 235 -2.81 14.36 -10.84
N PRO A 236 -2.15 15.47 -11.23
CA PRO A 236 -1.06 15.40 -12.20
C PRO A 236 0.13 14.67 -11.57
N PHE A 237 0.85 13.89 -12.38
CA PHE A 237 2.08 13.23 -11.97
C PHE A 237 3.11 14.28 -11.54
N SER A 238 3.23 14.55 -10.23
CA SER A 238 4.23 15.46 -9.71
C SER A 238 5.53 14.71 -9.45
N HIS A 239 6.63 15.17 -10.03
CA HIS A 239 7.98 14.63 -9.83
C HIS A 239 8.54 14.79 -8.40
N THR A 240 7.75 15.31 -7.45
CA THR A 240 8.17 15.63 -6.08
C THR A 240 7.27 14.92 -5.06
N PHE A 241 7.77 13.80 -4.53
CA PHE A 241 7.03 12.90 -3.62
C PHE A 241 6.58 13.56 -2.30
N TYR A 242 7.29 14.59 -1.83
CA TYR A 242 7.02 15.30 -0.56
C TYR A 242 5.79 16.21 -0.57
N LEU A 243 5.20 16.51 -1.73
CA LEU A 243 4.12 17.49 -1.82
C LEU A 243 2.73 16.92 -1.58
N LEU A 244 2.54 15.59 -1.63
CA LEU A 244 1.19 15.00 -1.51
C LEU A 244 0.51 15.30 -0.17
N PRO A 245 1.19 15.15 0.99
CA PRO A 245 0.61 15.54 2.28
C PRO A 245 0.36 17.06 2.39
N ALA A 246 1.22 17.88 1.77
CA ALA A 246 1.07 19.34 1.76
C ALA A 246 -0.13 19.80 0.90
N PHE A 247 -0.38 19.15 -0.24
CA PHE A 247 -1.55 19.37 -1.09
C PHE A 247 -2.87 19.05 -0.37
N GLN A 248 -2.86 18.10 0.56
CA GLN A 248 -4.05 17.71 1.33
C GLN A 248 -4.39 18.71 2.45
N HIS A 249 -3.43 19.54 2.89
CA HIS A 249 -3.65 20.49 4.00
C HIS A 249 -3.98 21.93 3.54
N SER A 250 -3.60 22.32 2.33
CA SER A 250 -3.88 23.67 1.81
C SER A 250 -5.27 23.77 1.15
N ARG A 251 -6.19 24.54 1.75
CA ARG A 251 -7.51 24.90 1.16
C ARG A 251 -7.43 25.90 0.00
N GLU A 252 -6.23 26.31 -0.42
CA GLU A 252 -6.05 27.33 -1.46
C GLU A 252 -5.79 26.68 -2.82
N ARG A 253 -6.54 27.11 -3.84
CA ARG A 253 -6.27 26.78 -5.24
C ARG A 253 -4.92 27.39 -5.63
N PHE A 254 -3.84 26.63 -5.50
CA PHE A 254 -2.57 27.01 -6.11
C PHE A 254 -2.66 26.80 -7.62
N ILE A 255 -2.88 27.90 -8.35
CA ILE A 255 -2.54 27.96 -9.78
C ILE A 255 -1.00 27.98 -9.83
N ILE A 256 -0.39 26.84 -10.13
CA ILE A 256 1.05 26.77 -10.37
C ILE A 256 1.32 27.50 -11.69
N ARG A 257 1.80 28.75 -11.60
CA ARG A 257 2.59 29.35 -12.68
C ARG A 257 4.00 28.78 -12.55
N THR A 258 4.44 28.04 -13.56
CA THR A 258 5.82 27.53 -13.65
C THR A 258 6.82 28.70 -13.56
N PRO A 259 7.78 28.70 -12.62
CA PRO A 259 8.87 29.67 -12.65
C PRO A 259 9.94 29.21 -13.67
N PRO A 260 10.73 30.14 -14.24
CA PRO A 260 11.78 29.83 -15.21
C PRO A 260 12.91 29.00 -14.57
N PRO A 261 13.67 28.23 -15.38
CA PRO A 261 14.29 26.96 -14.98
C PRO A 261 15.50 27.01 -14.02
N ASN A 262 15.85 28.13 -13.39
CA ASN A 262 17.16 28.28 -12.71
C ASN A 262 17.10 28.76 -11.23
N ARG A 263 16.25 28.21 -10.37
CA ARG A 263 16.40 28.36 -8.90
C ARG A 263 16.03 27.10 -8.14
N ILE A 264 17.04 26.51 -7.48
CA ILE A 264 16.89 25.47 -6.44
C ILE A 264 16.39 26.16 -5.17
N LEU A 265 15.24 25.75 -4.65
CA LEU A 265 14.77 26.19 -3.33
C LEU A 265 15.27 25.21 -2.27
N PHE A 266 16.17 25.66 -1.40
CA PHE A 266 16.38 25.05 -0.09
C PHE A 266 15.24 25.51 0.83
N LEU A 267 14.62 24.58 1.56
CA LEU A 267 13.73 24.93 2.66
C LEU A 267 14.36 24.41 3.96
N THR A 268 14.80 25.36 4.77
CA THR A 268 14.87 25.28 6.24
C THR A 268 13.49 25.16 6.84
#